data_AF-A0A923FHF6-F1
#
_entry.id   AF-A0A923FHF6-F1
#
_cell.length_a   1.000
_cell.length_b   1.000
_cell.length_c   1.000
_cell.angle_alpha   90.00
_cell.angle_beta   90.00
_cell.angle_gamma   90.00
#
_symmetry.space_group_name_H-M   'P 1'
#
loop_
_entity.id
_entity.type
_entity.pdbx_description
1 polymer ?
#
loop_
_entity_poly.entity_id
_entity_poly.type
_entity_poly.pdbx_seq_one_letter_code
_entity_poly.pdbx_strand_id
1 'polypeptide(L)'
;MYNPKAFAVEDLPHLQQMMGDCRLAVLVTHGEHGLQASHLPLLLDTQQGPNGSLYGHMARANPQWRDLEAGAEALVIFAGAEAYVSPGFYPSKAEHGKVVPTWNYVAVHAYGCAEVFSDAQRLRDLVGALTDRHESARAQPWKIDDAPAEYIDSMLKAIVGFALPIQRLEGKRKLSQNRSPADVAGVRNGLAASPDPQDRALAHLIPEQSSKE
;
A
#
# COMPACT_ATOMS: atom_id res chain seq x y z
N MET A 1 -1.11 -11.52 -8.34
CA MET A 1 -1.94 -11.93 -7.18
C MET A 1 -3.12 -12.76 -7.68
N TYR A 2 -3.49 -13.87 -7.01
CA TYR A 2 -4.74 -14.56 -7.34
C TYR A 2 -5.94 -13.69 -6.97
N ASN A 3 -6.70 -13.24 -7.97
CA ASN A 3 -7.70 -12.19 -7.80
C ASN A 3 -9.03 -12.55 -8.49
N PRO A 4 -9.90 -13.35 -7.84
CA PRO A 4 -11.24 -13.62 -8.35
C PRO A 4 -12.03 -12.33 -8.61
N LYS A 5 -12.85 -12.31 -9.67
CA LYS A 5 -13.62 -11.13 -10.08
C LYS A 5 -14.42 -10.47 -8.94
N ALA A 6 -14.99 -11.28 -8.04
CA ALA A 6 -15.77 -10.77 -6.91
C ALA A 6 -14.94 -9.88 -5.95
N PHE A 7 -13.61 -10.02 -5.94
CA PHE A 7 -12.69 -9.28 -5.06
C PHE A 7 -11.80 -8.29 -5.80
N ALA A 8 -11.78 -8.32 -7.14
CA ALA A 8 -10.92 -7.48 -7.94
C ALA A 8 -11.39 -6.01 -7.90
N VAL A 9 -10.42 -5.09 -7.87
CA VAL A 9 -10.65 -3.66 -8.04
C VAL A 9 -9.99 -3.24 -9.34
N GLU A 10 -10.78 -2.65 -10.24
CA GLU A 10 -10.32 -2.17 -11.55
C GLU A 10 -10.39 -0.63 -11.67
N ASP A 11 -11.09 0.03 -10.72
CA ASP A 11 -11.21 1.49 -10.69
C ASP A 11 -9.88 2.15 -10.30
N LEU A 12 -9.23 2.81 -11.26
CA LEU A 12 -7.91 3.42 -11.09
C LEU A 12 -7.86 4.45 -9.95
N PRO A 13 -8.79 5.42 -9.85
CA PRO A 13 -8.80 6.35 -8.72
C PRO A 13 -8.87 5.62 -7.36
N HIS A 14 -9.68 4.58 -7.24
CA HIS A 14 -9.75 3.78 -6.01
C HIS A 14 -8.44 3.04 -5.72
N LEU A 15 -7.78 2.47 -6.74
CA LEU A 15 -6.46 1.83 -6.58
C LEU A 15 -5.41 2.83 -6.09
N GLN A 16 -5.36 4.01 -6.71
CA GLN A 16 -4.42 5.06 -6.34
C GLN A 16 -4.69 5.58 -4.92
N GLN A 17 -5.95 5.70 -4.51
CA GLN A 17 -6.32 6.02 -3.13
C GLN A 17 -5.82 4.95 -2.15
N MET A 18 -6.07 3.67 -2.43
CA MET A 18 -5.62 2.56 -1.59
C MET A 18 -4.08 2.53 -1.45
N MET A 19 -3.35 2.83 -2.53
CA MET A 19 -1.89 2.98 -2.49
C MET A 19 -1.47 4.19 -1.64
N GLY A 20 -2.18 5.30 -1.76
CA GLY A 20 -1.98 6.51 -0.96
C GLY A 20 -2.26 6.32 0.53
N ASP A 21 -3.19 5.45 0.91
CA ASP A 21 -3.48 5.15 2.32
C ASP A 21 -2.42 4.24 2.96
N CYS A 22 -1.61 3.56 2.15
CA CYS A 22 -0.52 2.72 2.63
C CYS A 22 0.65 3.57 3.13
N ARG A 23 1.03 3.37 4.40
CA ARG A 23 2.09 4.15 5.05
C ARG A 23 3.50 3.70 4.70
N LEU A 24 3.67 2.41 4.42
CA LEU A 24 4.96 1.77 4.19
C LEU A 24 4.76 0.59 3.24
N ALA A 25 5.17 0.78 1.98
CA ALA A 25 5.03 -0.23 0.95
C ALA A 25 6.22 -1.21 0.99
N VAL A 26 6.08 -2.36 0.31
CA VAL A 26 7.16 -3.33 0.16
C VAL A 26 7.58 -3.40 -1.30
N LEU A 27 8.80 -2.97 -1.61
CA LEU A 27 9.43 -3.12 -2.92
C LEU A 27 10.13 -4.46 -3.00
N VAL A 28 9.75 -5.28 -3.97
CA VAL A 28 10.33 -6.60 -4.25
C VAL A 28 10.98 -6.59 -5.63
N THR A 29 12.21 -7.09 -5.69
CA THR A 29 12.94 -7.33 -6.94
C THR A 29 13.49 -8.75 -6.93
N HIS A 30 13.81 -9.26 -8.11
CA HIS A 30 14.54 -10.50 -8.29
C HIS A 30 15.75 -10.24 -9.17
N GLY A 31 16.96 -10.42 -8.62
CA GLY A 31 18.22 -10.19 -9.31
C GLY A 31 19.22 -11.32 -9.06
N GLU A 32 20.50 -11.05 -9.31
CA GLU A 32 21.57 -12.06 -9.16
C GLU A 32 21.70 -12.60 -7.73
N HIS A 33 21.28 -11.83 -6.74
CA HIS A 33 21.28 -12.23 -5.33
C HIS A 33 19.96 -12.91 -4.88
N GLY A 34 19.07 -13.23 -5.82
CA GLY A 34 17.75 -13.79 -5.55
C GLY A 34 16.71 -12.72 -5.24
N LEU A 35 15.71 -13.09 -4.44
CA LEU A 35 14.63 -12.17 -4.04
C LEU A 35 15.12 -11.21 -2.97
N GLN A 36 14.89 -9.92 -3.20
CA GLN A 36 15.11 -8.87 -2.22
C GLN A 36 13.79 -8.16 -1.93
N ALA A 37 13.61 -7.72 -0.68
CA ALA A 37 12.44 -6.95 -0.26
C ALA A 37 12.87 -5.79 0.65
N SER A 38 12.45 -4.58 0.33
CA SER A 38 12.65 -3.39 1.16
C SER A 38 11.32 -2.75 1.52
N HIS A 39 11.16 -2.41 2.80
CA HIS A 39 10.01 -1.65 3.29
C HIS A 39 10.31 -0.15 3.18
N LEU A 40 9.58 0.58 2.33
CA LEU A 40 9.89 1.95 1.96
C LEU A 40 8.64 2.85 2.00
N PRO A 41 8.74 4.09 2.50
CA PRO A 41 7.74 5.11 2.22
C PRO A 41 7.88 5.54 0.76
N LEU A 42 6.77 5.61 0.04
CA LEU A 42 6.76 5.98 -1.38
C LEU A 42 5.79 7.13 -1.61
N LEU A 43 6.12 7.96 -2.59
CA LEU A 43 5.20 8.94 -3.16
C LEU A 43 4.58 8.36 -4.41
N LEU A 44 3.29 8.62 -4.61
CA LEU A 44 2.57 8.33 -5.83
C LEU A 44 2.25 9.64 -6.53
N ASP A 45 2.78 9.83 -7.74
CA ASP A 45 2.30 10.85 -8.67
C ASP A 45 1.23 10.22 -9.57
N THR A 46 -0.04 10.58 -9.33
CA THR A 46 -1.19 10.01 -10.06
C THR A 46 -1.31 10.52 -11.49
N GLN A 47 -0.64 11.63 -11.83
CA GLN A 47 -0.77 12.30 -13.13
C GLN A 47 0.32 11.89 -14.11
N GLN A 48 1.38 11.22 -13.65
CA GLN A 48 2.50 10.82 -14.49
C GLN A 48 2.34 9.39 -15.00
N GLY A 49 2.09 9.25 -16.31
CA GLY A 49 1.87 7.95 -16.94
C GLY A 49 0.43 7.43 -16.75
N PRO A 50 0.07 6.31 -17.40
CA PRO A 50 -1.32 5.84 -17.47
C PRO A 50 -1.88 5.34 -16.12
N ASN A 51 -1.03 4.83 -15.24
CA ASN A 51 -1.43 4.33 -13.91
C ASN A 51 -0.83 5.15 -12.76
N GLY A 52 -0.07 6.20 -13.07
CA GLY A 52 0.79 6.93 -12.13
C GLY A 52 2.22 6.39 -12.07
N SER A 53 3.07 7.09 -11.32
CA SER A 53 4.47 6.75 -11.05
C SER A 53 4.78 6.76 -9.57
N LEU A 54 5.58 5.80 -9.12
CA LEU A 54 6.07 5.74 -7.75
C LEU A 54 7.46 6.33 -7.62
N TYR A 55 7.70 7.05 -6.53
CA TYR A 55 8.99 7.62 -6.20
C TYR A 55 9.42 7.20 -4.80
N GLY A 56 10.67 6.81 -4.67
CA GLY A 56 11.25 6.40 -3.40
C GLY A 56 12.76 6.50 -3.42
N HIS A 57 13.37 6.31 -2.27
CA HIS A 57 14.82 6.22 -2.14
C HIS A 57 15.18 5.08 -1.20
N MET A 58 16.42 4.61 -1.30
CA MET A 58 17.00 3.65 -0.38
C MET A 58 18.46 3.99 -0.09
N ALA A 59 19.03 3.39 0.95
CA ALA A 59 20.44 3.54 1.24
C ALA A 59 21.29 3.03 0.07
N ARG A 60 22.35 3.74 -0.28
CA ARG A 60 23.28 3.33 -1.36
C ARG A 60 23.94 1.98 -1.11
N ALA A 61 24.07 1.59 0.17
CA ALA A 61 24.60 0.29 0.59
C ALA A 61 23.61 -0.87 0.40
N ASN A 62 22.31 -0.59 0.21
CA ASN A 62 21.33 -1.62 -0.12
C ASN A 62 21.56 -2.08 -1.57
N PRO A 63 21.94 -3.34 -1.84
CA PRO A 63 22.25 -3.76 -3.20
C PRO A 63 21.02 -3.81 -4.12
N GLN A 64 19.80 -3.75 -3.57
CA GLN A 64 18.55 -3.85 -4.34
C GLN A 64 18.42 -2.81 -5.47
N TRP A 65 18.97 -1.59 -5.30
CA TRP A 65 18.89 -0.58 -6.36
C TRP A 65 19.65 -1.00 -7.63
N ARG A 66 20.62 -1.91 -7.54
CA ARG A 66 21.33 -2.43 -8.71
C ARG A 66 20.45 -3.36 -9.54
N ASP A 67 19.54 -4.09 -8.92
CA ASP A 67 18.54 -4.88 -9.64
C ASP A 67 17.63 -3.96 -10.45
N LEU A 68 17.21 -2.84 -9.84
CA LEU A 68 16.41 -1.81 -10.53
C LEU A 68 17.19 -1.19 -11.70
N GLU A 69 18.44 -0.82 -11.50
CA GLU A 69 19.31 -0.24 -12.54
C GLU A 69 19.56 -1.22 -13.70
N ALA A 70 19.66 -2.52 -13.40
CA ALA A 70 19.76 -3.57 -14.41
C ALA A 70 18.45 -3.82 -15.18
N GLY A 71 17.36 -3.11 -14.84
CA GLY A 71 16.07 -3.18 -15.54
C GLY A 71 15.16 -4.29 -15.04
N ALA A 72 15.40 -4.85 -13.85
CA ALA A 72 14.50 -5.85 -13.28
C ALA A 72 13.07 -5.30 -13.12
N GLU A 73 12.06 -6.12 -13.46
CA GLU A 73 10.67 -5.81 -13.10
C GLU A 73 10.56 -5.85 -11.57
N ALA A 74 10.06 -4.75 -11.00
CA ALA A 74 9.79 -4.64 -9.58
C ALA A 74 8.30 -4.84 -9.30
N LEU A 75 8.01 -5.48 -8.16
CA LEU A 75 6.69 -5.55 -7.55
C LEU A 75 6.67 -4.65 -6.32
N VAL A 76 5.72 -3.71 -6.24
CA VAL A 76 5.46 -2.93 -5.04
C VAL A 76 4.13 -3.36 -4.43
N ILE A 77 4.16 -3.78 -3.17
CA ILE A 77 2.99 -4.24 -2.41
C ILE A 77 2.54 -3.13 -1.46
N PHE A 78 1.31 -2.68 -1.66
CA PHE A 78 0.60 -1.76 -0.78
C PHE A 78 -0.45 -2.54 0.01
N ALA A 79 -0.10 -2.97 1.22
CA ALA A 79 -1.04 -3.61 2.13
C ALA A 79 -1.89 -2.53 2.83
N GLY A 80 -3.20 -2.75 2.87
CA GLY A 80 -4.13 -1.91 3.64
C GLY A 80 -4.69 -2.66 4.85
N ALA A 81 -5.89 -2.26 5.28
CA ALA A 81 -6.56 -2.90 6.40
C ALA A 81 -6.80 -4.40 6.15
N GLU A 82 -6.70 -5.18 7.20
CA GLU A 82 -6.95 -6.62 7.24
C GLU A 82 -7.57 -7.00 8.58
N ALA A 83 -8.23 -8.16 8.63
CA ALA A 83 -8.70 -8.75 9.88
C ALA A 83 -9.06 -10.22 9.69
N TYR A 84 -8.97 -10.95 10.80
CA TYR A 84 -9.57 -12.27 10.92
C TYR A 84 -11.10 -12.19 11.01
N VAL A 85 -11.76 -13.01 10.19
CA VAL A 85 -13.21 -13.16 10.20
C VAL A 85 -13.58 -14.47 10.89
N SER A 86 -14.09 -14.34 12.11
CA SER A 86 -14.58 -15.46 12.89
C SER A 86 -15.88 -16.02 12.28
N PRO A 87 -16.03 -17.35 12.20
CA PRO A 87 -17.31 -17.97 11.86
C PRO A 87 -18.46 -17.56 12.79
N GLY A 88 -18.13 -17.13 14.02
CA GLY A 88 -19.10 -16.60 14.99
C GLY A 88 -19.78 -15.31 14.55
N PHE A 89 -19.26 -14.61 13.54
CA PHE A 89 -19.87 -13.41 12.99
C PHE A 89 -20.99 -13.70 11.98
N TYR A 90 -21.07 -14.92 11.46
CA TYR A 90 -22.06 -15.28 10.44
C TYR A 90 -23.37 -15.76 11.09
N PRO A 91 -24.52 -15.10 10.85
CA PRO A 91 -25.82 -15.65 11.24
C PRO A 91 -26.05 -17.06 10.68
N SER A 92 -25.56 -17.35 9.47
CA SER A 92 -25.65 -18.67 8.83
C SER A 92 -24.97 -19.80 9.62
N LYS A 93 -24.08 -19.47 10.58
CA LYS A 93 -23.55 -20.45 11.55
C LYS A 93 -24.66 -21.10 12.35
N ALA A 94 -25.63 -20.32 12.83
CA ALA A 94 -26.76 -20.82 13.61
C ALA A 94 -27.76 -21.57 12.72
N GLU A 95 -27.90 -21.17 11.45
CA GLU A 95 -28.83 -21.80 10.50
C GLU A 95 -28.38 -23.20 10.07
N HIS A 96 -27.12 -23.35 9.67
CA HIS A 96 -26.64 -24.63 9.11
C HIS A 96 -25.20 -25.00 9.47
N GLY A 97 -24.43 -24.13 10.14
CA GLY A 97 -23.06 -24.43 10.60
C GLY A 97 -21.99 -24.56 9.50
N LYS A 98 -22.38 -24.62 8.22
CA LYS A 98 -21.48 -24.66 7.04
C LYS A 98 -20.76 -23.33 6.77
N VAL A 99 -19.97 -22.87 7.74
CA VAL A 99 -19.13 -21.68 7.67
C VAL A 99 -17.71 -22.01 8.11
N VAL A 100 -16.74 -21.30 7.55
CA VAL A 100 -15.30 -21.50 7.84
C VAL A 100 -14.64 -20.16 8.12
N PRO A 101 -13.58 -20.14 8.94
CA PRO A 101 -12.86 -18.90 9.22
C PRO A 101 -12.15 -18.40 7.97
N THR A 102 -11.90 -17.10 7.90
CA THR A 102 -11.12 -16.54 6.80
C THR A 102 -10.43 -15.24 7.21
N TRP A 103 -9.64 -14.68 6.29
CA TRP A 103 -9.08 -13.34 6.39
C TRP A 103 -9.72 -12.44 5.35
N ASN A 104 -10.19 -11.27 5.78
CA ASN A 104 -10.55 -10.18 4.91
C ASN A 104 -9.37 -9.19 4.87
N TYR A 105 -9.09 -8.62 3.70
CA TYR A 105 -8.00 -7.65 3.53
C TYR A 105 -8.20 -6.83 2.26
N VAL A 106 -7.49 -5.72 2.20
CA VAL A 106 -7.32 -4.92 0.99
C VAL A 106 -5.84 -4.79 0.64
N ALA A 107 -5.50 -4.88 -0.64
CA ALA A 107 -4.13 -4.74 -1.12
C ALA A 107 -4.09 -4.25 -2.57
N VAL A 108 -3.02 -3.53 -2.92
CA VAL A 108 -2.67 -3.21 -4.31
C VAL A 108 -1.26 -3.72 -4.59
N HIS A 109 -1.09 -4.41 -5.70
CA HIS A 109 0.23 -4.74 -6.25
C HIS A 109 0.46 -3.86 -7.48
N ALA A 110 1.55 -3.09 -7.49
CA ALA A 110 1.99 -2.30 -8.63
C ALA A 110 3.26 -2.92 -9.22
N TYR A 111 3.36 -2.91 -10.54
CA TYR A 111 4.47 -3.52 -11.27
C TYR A 111 5.06 -2.52 -12.27
N GLY A 112 6.37 -2.56 -12.44
CA GLY A 112 7.07 -1.76 -13.46
C GLY A 112 8.59 -1.89 -13.37
N CYS A 113 9.28 -1.33 -14.35
CA CYS A 113 10.74 -1.19 -14.34
C CYS A 113 11.09 0.23 -13.87
N ALA A 114 11.99 0.34 -12.90
CA ALA A 114 12.36 1.64 -12.35
C ALA A 114 13.54 2.28 -13.10
N GLU A 115 13.53 3.61 -13.15
CA GLU A 115 14.69 4.44 -13.43
C GLU A 115 15.38 4.77 -12.09
N VAL A 116 16.68 4.51 -12.00
CA VAL A 116 17.49 4.87 -10.83
C VAL A 116 18.17 6.22 -11.06
N PHE A 117 18.20 7.06 -10.03
CA PHE A 117 18.85 8.38 -10.11
C PHE A 117 19.62 8.74 -8.84
N SER A 118 20.61 9.61 -9.01
CA SER A 118 21.46 10.11 -7.91
C SER A 118 21.72 11.62 -7.98
N ASP A 119 20.99 12.33 -8.86
CA ASP A 119 21.03 13.79 -8.93
C ASP A 119 20.63 14.41 -7.58
N ALA A 120 21.46 15.32 -7.07
CA ALA A 120 21.30 15.88 -5.73
C ALA A 120 20.01 16.70 -5.59
N GLN A 121 19.64 17.48 -6.61
CA GLN A 121 18.43 18.29 -6.56
C GLN A 121 17.19 17.40 -6.60
N ARG A 122 17.12 16.43 -7.51
CA ARG A 122 16.01 15.47 -7.61
C ARG A 122 15.85 14.65 -6.33
N LEU A 123 16.96 14.26 -5.68
CA LEU A 123 16.92 13.59 -4.38
C LEU A 123 16.42 14.51 -3.27
N ARG A 124 16.87 15.77 -3.23
CA ARG A 124 16.40 16.77 -2.26
C ARG A 124 14.89 16.98 -2.40
N ASP A 125 14.40 17.15 -3.61
CA ASP A 125 12.97 17.36 -3.90
C ASP A 125 12.13 16.15 -3.45
N LEU A 126 12.61 14.93 -3.74
CA LEU A 126 11.97 13.70 -3.30
C LEU A 126 11.90 13.59 -1.77
N VAL A 127 13.02 13.79 -1.08
CA VAL A 127 13.06 13.73 0.39
C VAL A 127 12.18 14.86 0.97
N GLY A 128 12.13 16.02 0.32
CA GLY A 128 11.30 17.16 0.72
C GLY A 128 9.82 16.81 0.65
N ALA A 129 9.36 16.28 -0.48
CA ALA A 129 7.98 15.87 -0.66
C ALA A 129 7.57 14.73 0.28
N LEU A 130 8.47 13.76 0.56
CA LEU A 130 8.23 12.72 1.56
C LEU A 130 8.12 13.32 2.98
N THR A 131 9.01 14.26 3.31
CA THR A 131 8.97 14.98 4.59
C THR A 131 7.64 15.72 4.75
N ASP A 132 7.24 16.52 3.76
CA ASP A 132 6.00 17.26 3.78
C ASP A 132 4.78 16.34 3.95
N ARG A 133 4.73 15.22 3.22
CA ARG A 133 3.66 14.23 3.34
C ARG A 133 3.52 13.73 4.78
N HIS A 134 4.62 13.41 5.44
CA HIS A 134 4.60 12.80 6.77
C HIS A 134 4.52 13.81 7.93
N GLU A 135 4.98 15.04 7.72
CA GLU A 135 4.99 16.10 8.74
C GLU A 135 3.76 17.01 8.68
N SER A 136 3.03 17.06 7.55
CA SER A 136 1.92 18.01 7.31
C SER A 136 0.83 18.05 8.39
N ALA A 137 0.55 16.93 9.05
CA ALA A 137 -0.49 16.84 10.09
C ALA A 137 0.01 17.22 11.50
N ARG A 138 1.28 17.56 11.67
CA ARG A 138 1.86 17.89 12.98
C ARG A 138 1.66 19.35 13.33
N ALA A 139 1.55 19.61 14.64
CA ALA A 139 1.46 20.97 15.16
C ALA A 139 2.71 21.82 14.86
N GLN A 140 3.87 21.20 14.80
CA GLN A 140 5.15 21.81 14.44
C GLN A 140 5.83 20.89 13.42
N PRO A 141 5.56 21.07 12.11
CA PRO A 141 6.13 20.22 11.07
C PRO A 141 7.62 20.49 10.92
N TRP A 142 8.44 19.44 10.92
CA TRP A 142 9.86 19.57 10.58
C TRP A 142 10.02 19.75 9.06
N LYS A 143 10.93 20.64 8.64
CA LYS A 143 11.30 20.87 7.24
C LYS A 143 12.76 20.50 7.01
N ILE A 144 13.10 20.11 5.78
CA ILE A 144 14.49 19.83 5.41
C ILE A 144 15.42 21.01 5.73
N ASP A 145 14.94 22.23 5.51
CA ASP A 145 15.70 23.46 5.74
C ASP A 145 15.91 23.77 7.24
N ASP A 146 15.27 23.05 8.15
CA ASP A 146 15.54 23.15 9.59
C ASP A 146 16.88 22.50 9.97
N ALA A 147 17.42 21.64 9.11
CA ALA A 147 18.75 21.05 9.28
C ALA A 147 19.83 21.85 8.50
N PRO A 148 21.09 21.85 8.97
CA PRO A 148 22.19 22.50 8.26
C PRO A 148 22.34 21.95 6.83
N ALA A 149 22.52 22.85 5.85
CA ALA A 149 22.62 22.47 4.43
C ALA A 149 23.72 21.44 4.17
N GLU A 150 24.92 21.64 4.73
CA GLU A 150 26.05 20.71 4.58
C GLU A 150 25.73 19.30 5.11
N TYR A 151 24.93 19.21 6.18
CA TYR A 151 24.50 17.94 6.73
C TYR A 151 23.53 17.22 5.78
N ILE A 152 22.54 17.94 5.23
CA ILE A 152 21.61 17.38 4.25
C ILE A 152 22.36 16.91 3.00
N ASP A 153 23.27 17.72 2.47
CA ASP A 153 24.06 17.38 1.28
C ASP A 153 24.91 16.10 1.50
N SER A 154 25.44 15.91 2.71
CA SER A 154 26.12 14.66 3.09
C SER A 154 25.16 13.47 3.11
N MET A 155 23.94 13.63 3.65
CA MET A 155 22.95 12.55 3.72
C MET A 155 22.41 12.16 2.33
N LEU A 156 22.21 13.12 1.43
CA LEU A 156 21.77 12.85 0.06
C LEU A 156 22.77 11.95 -0.70
N LYS A 157 24.07 12.09 -0.45
CA LYS A 157 25.12 11.21 -1.05
C LYS A 157 24.99 9.75 -0.59
N ALA A 158 24.42 9.52 0.59
CA ALA A 158 24.27 8.18 1.16
C ALA A 158 23.04 7.42 0.65
N ILE A 159 22.19 8.05 -0.15
CA ILE A 159 20.99 7.44 -0.73
C ILE A 159 21.05 7.39 -2.26
N VAL A 160 20.16 6.59 -2.81
CA VAL A 160 19.87 6.46 -4.23
C VAL A 160 18.35 6.54 -4.39
N GLY A 161 17.88 7.32 -5.36
CA GLY A 161 16.48 7.51 -5.67
C GLY A 161 16.05 6.61 -6.82
N PHE A 162 14.77 6.31 -6.91
CA PHE A 162 14.19 5.63 -8.05
C PHE A 162 12.82 6.20 -8.38
N ALA A 163 12.48 6.17 -9.67
CA ALA A 163 11.16 6.44 -10.21
C ALA A 163 10.66 5.18 -10.91
N LEU A 164 9.48 4.69 -10.57
CA LEU A 164 8.88 3.48 -11.12
C LEU A 164 7.56 3.86 -11.81
N PRO A 165 7.58 4.11 -13.13
CA PRO A 165 6.36 4.23 -13.92
C PRO A 165 5.55 2.94 -13.84
N ILE A 166 4.31 3.02 -13.38
CA ILE A 166 3.50 1.83 -13.12
C ILE A 166 2.95 1.29 -14.45
N GLN A 167 3.37 0.08 -14.80
CA GLN A 167 2.97 -0.62 -16.02
C GLN A 167 1.71 -1.46 -15.80
N ARG A 168 1.54 -2.02 -14.60
CA ARG A 168 0.39 -2.86 -14.25
C ARG A 168 0.00 -2.69 -12.79
N LEU A 169 -1.30 -2.68 -12.54
CA LEU A 169 -1.90 -2.68 -11.21
C LEU A 169 -2.78 -3.91 -11.01
N GLU A 170 -2.76 -4.46 -9.81
CA GLU A 170 -3.70 -5.48 -9.36
C GLU A 170 -4.22 -5.10 -7.97
N GLY A 171 -5.48 -4.66 -7.89
CA GLY A 171 -6.12 -4.38 -6.60
C GLY A 171 -7.07 -5.48 -6.16
N LYS A 172 -7.09 -5.74 -4.86
CA LYS A 172 -7.99 -6.70 -4.25
C LYS A 172 -8.61 -6.13 -3.00
N ARG A 173 -9.92 -6.30 -2.89
CA ARG A 173 -10.72 -6.08 -1.68
C ARG A 173 -11.47 -7.34 -1.38
N LYS A 174 -10.95 -8.18 -0.49
CA LYS A 174 -11.65 -9.37 -0.01
C LYS A 174 -12.34 -9.01 1.29
N LEU A 175 -13.61 -8.63 1.20
CA LEU A 175 -14.41 -8.05 2.29
C LEU A 175 -15.72 -8.83 2.49
N SER A 176 -15.68 -10.15 2.24
CA SER A 176 -16.84 -11.07 2.36
C SER A 176 -18.01 -10.80 1.41
N GLN A 177 -17.84 -10.01 0.35
CA GLN A 177 -18.91 -9.68 -0.62
C GLN A 177 -19.48 -10.88 -1.41
N ASN A 178 -18.87 -12.07 -1.26
CA ASN A 178 -19.37 -13.33 -1.81
C ASN A 178 -20.33 -14.06 -0.86
N ARG A 179 -20.67 -13.47 0.30
CA ARG A 179 -21.60 -14.01 1.29
C ARG A 179 -22.99 -13.38 1.17
N SER A 180 -23.94 -13.91 1.94
CA SER A 180 -25.27 -13.31 2.05
C SER A 180 -25.19 -11.91 2.67
N PRO A 181 -26.17 -11.03 2.39
CA PRO A 181 -26.32 -9.75 3.07
C PRO A 181 -26.20 -9.81 4.60
N ALA A 182 -26.87 -10.78 5.23
CA ALA A 182 -26.88 -10.96 6.67
C ALA A 182 -25.49 -11.35 7.20
N ASP A 183 -24.77 -12.21 6.49
CA ASP A 183 -23.40 -12.60 6.84
C ASP A 183 -22.43 -11.41 6.70
N VAL A 184 -22.56 -10.60 5.65
CA VAL A 184 -21.74 -9.39 5.47
C VAL A 184 -21.97 -8.40 6.62
N ALA A 185 -23.23 -8.15 6.98
CA ALA A 185 -23.58 -7.30 8.12
C ALA A 185 -23.04 -7.85 9.45
N GLY A 186 -23.13 -9.17 9.65
CA GLY A 186 -22.59 -9.85 10.83
C GLY A 186 -21.07 -9.68 10.96
N VAL A 187 -20.32 -9.88 9.87
CA VAL A 187 -18.86 -9.64 9.84
C VAL A 187 -18.54 -8.20 10.18
N ARG A 188 -19.21 -7.24 9.56
CA ARG A 188 -18.99 -5.82 9.81
C ARG A 188 -19.21 -5.49 11.30
N ASN A 189 -20.34 -5.92 11.87
CA ASN A 189 -20.69 -5.64 13.26
C ASN A 189 -19.71 -6.30 14.25
N GLY A 190 -19.34 -7.56 13.98
CA GLY A 190 -18.36 -8.28 14.79
C GLY A 190 -17.00 -7.57 14.83
N LEU A 191 -16.51 -7.12 13.68
CA LEU A 191 -15.25 -6.37 13.59
C LEU A 191 -15.36 -4.96 14.20
N ALA A 192 -16.48 -4.26 13.99
CA ALA A 192 -16.70 -2.93 14.56
C ALA A 192 -16.74 -2.93 16.10
N ALA A 193 -17.23 -4.03 16.70
CA ALA A 193 -17.26 -4.23 18.15
C ALA A 193 -15.93 -4.74 18.74
N SER A 194 -14.94 -5.05 17.90
CA SER A 194 -13.64 -5.55 18.36
C SER A 194 -12.88 -4.49 19.17
N PRO A 195 -12.17 -4.88 20.25
CA PRO A 195 -11.26 -3.98 20.95
C PRO A 195 -10.03 -3.60 20.08
N ASP A 196 -9.71 -4.36 19.03
CA ASP A 196 -8.60 -4.06 18.13
C ASP A 196 -8.96 -2.93 17.14
N PRO A 197 -8.21 -1.80 17.12
CA PRO A 197 -8.42 -0.74 16.13
C PRO A 197 -8.26 -1.20 14.68
N GLN A 198 -7.47 -2.24 14.39
CA GLN A 198 -7.27 -2.76 13.03
C GLN A 198 -8.53 -3.45 12.51
N ASP A 199 -9.17 -4.29 13.34
CA ASP A 199 -10.46 -4.89 13.04
C ASP A 199 -11.50 -3.81 12.74
N ARG A 200 -11.55 -2.76 13.58
CA ARG A 200 -12.46 -1.62 13.36
C ARG A 200 -12.15 -0.85 12.09
N ALA A 201 -10.87 -0.68 11.74
CA ALA A 201 -10.47 -0.05 10.49
C ALA A 201 -10.98 -0.84 9.27
N LEU A 202 -10.87 -2.17 9.29
CA LEU A 202 -11.43 -3.01 8.23
C LEU A 202 -12.96 -2.96 8.19
N ALA A 203 -13.62 -2.92 9.35
CA ALA A 203 -15.08 -2.84 9.44
C ALA A 203 -15.64 -1.64 8.67
N HIS A 204 -14.98 -0.47 8.74
CA HIS A 204 -15.36 0.73 8.00
C HIS A 204 -15.27 0.57 6.47
N LEU A 205 -14.45 -0.37 5.97
CA LEU A 205 -14.35 -0.65 4.54
C LEU A 205 -15.45 -1.60 4.04
N ILE A 206 -16.14 -2.30 4.94
CA ILE A 206 -17.25 -3.19 4.60
C ILE A 206 -18.51 -2.33 4.40
N PRO A 207 -19.12 -2.34 3.20
CA PRO A 207 -20.24 -1.46 2.89
C PRO A 207 -21.41 -1.68 3.85
N GLU A 208 -22.01 -0.57 4.26
CA GLU A 208 -23.31 -0.56 4.93
C GLU A 208 -24.34 -0.97 3.88
N GLN A 209 -25.20 -1.93 4.17
CA GLN A 209 -26.29 -2.22 3.25
C GLN A 209 -27.31 -1.10 3.35
N SER A 210 -27.54 -0.38 2.26
CA SER A 210 -28.75 0.41 2.10
C SER A 210 -29.94 -0.54 2.21
N SER A 211 -30.82 -0.31 3.18
CA SER A 211 -32.13 -0.94 3.19
C SER A 211 -32.78 -0.61 1.85
N LYS A 212 -32.96 -1.61 0.98
CA LYS A 212 -33.93 -1.47 -0.10
C LYS A 212 -35.29 -1.44 0.58
N GLU A 213 -35.87 -0.25 0.68
CA GLU A 213 -37.32 -0.06 0.91
C GLU A 213 -38.12 -0.67 -0.25
#